data_AF-A0AA41X816-F1
#
_entry.id   AF-A0AA41X816-F1
#
_cell.length_a   1.000
_cell.length_b   1.000
_cell.length_c   1.000
_cell.angle_alpha   90.00
_cell.angle_beta   90.00
_cell.angle_gamma   90.00
#
_symmetry.space_group_name_H-M   'P 1'
#
loop_
_entity.id
_entity.type
_entity.pdbx_description
1 polymer ?
#
loop_
_entity_poly.entity_id
_entity_poly.type
_entity_poly.pdbx_seq_one_letter_code
_entity_poly.pdbx_strand_id
1 'polypeptide(L)'
;MKRRIAGLLLAGCMAAGIWTPPAAGAAGCGVPGLSKLTDPLAGRMENGETLIWEGVSPDLLRAKQKYEELLAQRGWHIVYASAHRPYQYQRHFYEIVTRLRSGKMRSGACAGLRRTLQAEYKKHGLTGAVAKPNPEAPHVKGIAFDAAVFDGKGRRLNPNGRINPELVAVARQAGLQFTVPGRYAVHHQLIPGMMRQTAAIGKKKTVHQPVLRQGSRGAAVITLQKALSKKGYKAGKADGVFGQATKKAVVRFQRDRRLKADGIVSAATWKKLIG
;
A
#
# COMPACT_ATOMS: atom_id res chain seq x y z
N MET A 1 0.35 -14.10 72.21
CA MET A 1 0.51 -15.56 72.09
C MET A 1 0.87 -15.91 70.66
N LYS A 2 1.91 -16.74 70.48
CA LYS A 2 2.45 -17.22 69.20
C LYS A 2 1.46 -18.13 68.47
N ARG A 3 1.50 -18.15 67.13
CA ARG A 3 1.46 -19.37 66.31
C ARG A 3 1.99 -19.08 64.88
N ARG A 4 3.06 -19.79 64.51
CA ARG A 4 3.63 -19.92 63.16
C ARG A 4 2.94 -21.09 62.45
N ILE A 5 2.66 -20.98 61.16
CA ILE A 5 2.61 -22.07 60.14
C ILE A 5 2.97 -21.39 58.81
N ALA A 6 4.21 -21.52 58.32
CA ALA A 6 4.76 -22.57 57.45
C ALA A 6 4.18 -22.54 56.02
N GLY A 7 5.09 -22.53 55.05
CA GLY A 7 4.85 -22.09 53.68
C GLY A 7 4.27 -23.15 52.75
N LEU A 8 3.88 -22.67 51.57
CA LEU A 8 3.74 -23.50 50.39
C LEU A 8 4.13 -22.68 49.16
N LEU A 9 5.31 -23.01 48.62
CA LEU A 9 5.74 -22.66 47.28
C LEU A 9 4.79 -23.35 46.29
N LEU A 10 3.92 -22.59 45.61
CA LEU A 10 3.30 -23.05 44.38
C LEU A 10 4.19 -22.63 43.20
N ALA A 11 4.86 -23.63 42.64
CA ALA A 11 5.56 -23.57 41.39
C ALA A 11 4.64 -23.06 40.28
N GLY A 12 5.05 -21.97 39.62
CA GLY A 12 4.42 -21.49 38.40
C GLY A 12 4.57 -22.54 37.29
N CYS A 13 3.49 -23.23 36.98
CA CYS A 13 3.40 -24.03 35.77
C CYS A 13 3.27 -23.05 34.60
N MET A 14 4.37 -22.81 33.88
CA MET A 14 4.32 -22.14 32.58
C MET A 14 3.48 -23.00 31.65
N ALA A 15 2.25 -22.56 31.39
CA ALA A 15 1.46 -23.09 30.29
C ALA A 15 2.19 -22.73 29.00
N ALA A 16 2.98 -23.68 28.50
CA ALA A 16 3.52 -23.64 27.15
C ALA A 16 2.33 -23.50 26.20
N GLY A 17 2.12 -22.30 25.70
CA GLY A 17 1.16 -22.02 24.66
C GLY A 17 1.46 -22.95 23.49
N ILE A 18 0.52 -23.85 23.21
CA ILE A 18 0.61 -24.81 22.12
C ILE A 18 0.69 -23.98 20.84
N TRP A 19 1.90 -23.81 20.32
CA TRP A 19 2.11 -23.24 19.01
C TRP A 19 1.55 -24.23 18.00
N THR A 20 0.31 -23.99 17.57
CA THR A 20 -0.30 -24.73 16.48
C THR A 20 0.31 -24.20 15.18
N PRO A 21 1.03 -25.02 14.40
CA PRO A 21 1.52 -24.59 13.10
C PRO A 21 0.31 -24.29 12.19
N PRO A 22 0.40 -23.29 11.29
CA PRO A 22 -0.67 -23.04 10.32
C PRO A 22 -0.86 -24.29 9.47
N ALA A 23 -2.11 -24.77 9.42
CA ALA A 23 -2.48 -25.98 8.72
C ALA A 23 -1.92 -25.97 7.28
N ALA A 24 -1.11 -26.99 6.99
CA ALA A 24 -0.78 -27.38 5.63
C ALA A 24 -2.08 -27.48 4.83
N GLY A 25 -2.09 -26.89 3.64
CA GLY A 25 -3.29 -26.71 2.82
C GLY A 25 -4.09 -28.00 2.74
N ALA A 26 -5.34 -27.91 3.19
CA ALA A 26 -6.45 -28.86 3.06
C ALA A 26 -6.22 -30.03 2.09
N ALA A 27 -5.39 -31.00 2.48
CA ALA A 27 -5.24 -32.25 1.76
C ALA A 27 -6.60 -32.96 1.85
N GLY A 28 -7.35 -32.96 0.75
CA GLY A 28 -8.69 -33.55 0.65
C GLY A 28 -9.83 -32.58 0.32
N CYS A 29 -9.68 -31.26 0.52
CA CYS A 29 -10.75 -30.30 0.18
C CYS A 29 -10.88 -30.04 -1.34
N GLY A 30 -9.78 -30.19 -2.09
CA GLY A 30 -9.77 -29.89 -3.53
C GLY A 30 -10.05 -28.43 -3.89
N VAL A 31 -9.93 -27.51 -2.90
CA VAL A 31 -9.95 -26.05 -3.06
C VAL A 31 -8.60 -25.51 -2.58
N PRO A 32 -7.89 -24.69 -3.38
CA PRO A 32 -6.61 -24.13 -2.96
C PRO A 32 -6.70 -23.23 -1.72
N GLY A 33 -5.69 -23.29 -0.84
CA GLY A 33 -5.50 -22.36 0.29
C GLY A 33 -4.95 -21.00 -0.17
N LEU A 34 -5.09 -19.95 0.65
CA LEU A 34 -4.79 -18.55 0.27
C LEU A 34 -3.37 -18.40 -0.26
N SER A 35 -3.23 -17.67 -1.36
CA SER A 35 -1.93 -17.33 -1.92
C SER A 35 -1.13 -16.51 -0.91
N LYS A 36 0.16 -16.82 -0.73
CA LYS A 36 1.03 -16.04 0.17
C LYS A 36 1.15 -14.60 -0.31
N LEU A 37 1.09 -13.65 0.63
CA LEU A 37 1.40 -12.25 0.41
C LEU A 37 2.92 -12.05 0.52
N THR A 38 3.60 -12.07 -0.62
CA THR A 38 5.06 -11.84 -0.70
C THR A 38 5.39 -10.37 -0.94
N ASP A 39 4.43 -9.56 -1.37
CA ASP A 39 4.58 -8.11 -1.46
C ASP A 39 4.52 -7.51 -0.04
N PRO A 40 5.57 -6.80 0.43
CA PRO A 40 5.63 -6.22 1.76
C PRO A 40 4.58 -5.13 1.96
N LEU A 41 4.17 -4.42 0.91
CA LEU A 41 3.08 -3.45 1.01
C LEU A 41 1.75 -4.16 1.21
N ALA A 42 1.54 -5.31 0.55
CA ALA A 42 0.35 -6.12 0.78
C ALA A 42 0.35 -6.70 2.20
N GLY A 43 1.49 -7.15 2.71
CA GLY A 43 1.65 -7.60 4.09
C GLY A 43 1.38 -6.51 5.13
N ARG A 44 1.75 -5.25 4.84
CA ARG A 44 1.41 -4.10 5.70
C ARG A 44 -0.09 -3.85 5.73
N MET A 45 -0.76 -3.91 4.58
CA MET A 45 -2.23 -3.78 4.52
C MET A 45 -2.93 -4.92 5.26
N GLU A 46 -2.41 -6.14 5.13
CA GLU A 46 -2.89 -7.32 5.88
C GLU A 46 -2.79 -7.14 7.40
N ASN A 47 -1.86 -6.28 7.85
CA ASN A 47 -1.65 -5.92 9.25
C ASN A 47 -2.37 -4.62 9.65
N GLY A 48 -3.27 -4.10 8.82
CA GLY A 48 -4.15 -2.97 9.14
C GLY A 48 -3.73 -1.62 8.59
N GLU A 49 -2.63 -1.52 7.83
CA GLU A 49 -2.24 -0.25 7.22
C GLU A 49 -3.06 0.05 5.96
N THR A 50 -3.91 1.08 6.01
CA THR A 50 -4.84 1.40 4.91
C THR A 50 -4.35 2.50 3.96
N LEU A 51 -3.43 3.35 4.42
CA LEU A 51 -2.92 4.50 3.69
C LEU A 51 -1.43 4.34 3.35
N ILE A 52 -1.15 3.79 2.17
CA ILE A 52 0.21 3.59 1.67
C ILE A 52 0.48 4.51 0.48
N TRP A 53 1.39 5.48 0.66
CA TRP A 53 1.87 6.35 -0.41
C TRP A 53 3.03 5.73 -1.21
N GLU A 54 3.69 4.72 -0.65
CA GLU A 54 4.69 3.93 -1.39
C GLU A 54 4.02 3.20 -2.55
N GLY A 55 4.60 3.28 -3.75
CA GLY A 55 4.00 2.73 -4.98
C GLY A 55 3.09 3.71 -5.72
N VAL A 56 2.79 4.88 -5.14
CA VAL A 56 2.11 5.97 -5.86
C VAL A 56 3.06 6.64 -6.85
N SER A 57 2.55 6.95 -8.03
CA SER A 57 3.30 7.60 -9.11
C SER A 57 3.73 9.02 -8.72
N PRO A 58 4.92 9.48 -9.19
CA PRO A 58 5.36 10.85 -8.95
C PRO A 58 4.38 11.91 -9.45
N ASP A 59 3.64 11.62 -10.52
CA ASP A 59 2.66 12.54 -11.10
C ASP A 59 1.44 12.70 -10.20
N LEU A 60 0.95 11.59 -9.62
CA LEU A 60 -0.12 11.66 -8.64
C LEU A 60 0.34 12.38 -7.36
N LEU A 61 1.58 12.20 -6.92
CA LEU A 61 2.11 12.94 -5.76
C LEU A 61 2.16 14.45 -6.02
N ARG A 62 2.50 14.88 -7.25
CA ARG A 62 2.45 16.30 -7.65
C ARG A 62 1.02 16.83 -7.72
N ALA A 63 0.09 16.06 -8.29
CA ALA A 63 -1.34 16.38 -8.29
C ALA A 63 -1.86 16.54 -6.86
N LYS A 64 -1.56 15.58 -5.99
CA LYS A 64 -1.93 15.59 -4.57
C LYS A 64 -1.46 16.88 -3.89
N GLN A 65 -0.19 17.23 -4.05
CA GLN A 65 0.36 18.45 -3.46
C GLN A 65 -0.37 19.70 -3.97
N LYS A 66 -0.56 19.82 -5.29
CA LYS A 66 -1.28 20.96 -5.88
C LYS A 66 -2.72 21.02 -5.39
N TYR A 67 -3.37 19.87 -5.25
CA TYR A 67 -4.74 19.78 -4.75
C TYR A 67 -4.83 20.25 -3.29
N GLU A 68 -3.93 19.80 -2.42
CA GLU A 68 -3.86 20.26 -1.03
C GLU A 68 -3.67 21.77 -0.92
N GLU A 69 -2.80 22.36 -1.75
CA GLU A 69 -2.59 23.81 -1.82
C GLU A 69 -3.89 24.54 -2.25
N LEU A 70 -4.60 24.05 -3.26
CA LEU A 70 -5.86 24.64 -3.74
C LEU A 70 -7.03 24.49 -2.75
N LEU A 71 -7.07 23.39 -2.00
CA LEU A 71 -8.04 23.16 -0.93
C LEU A 71 -7.78 24.12 0.24
N ALA A 72 -6.52 24.26 0.65
CA ALA A 72 -6.12 25.15 1.74
C ALA A 72 -6.48 26.63 1.46
N GLN A 73 -6.32 27.08 0.21
CA GLN A 73 -6.73 28.44 -0.23
C GLN A 73 -8.24 28.72 -0.02
N ARG A 74 -9.06 27.68 0.09
CA ARG A 74 -10.51 27.77 0.32
C ARG A 74 -10.90 27.48 1.78
N GLY A 75 -9.92 27.25 2.66
CA GLY A 75 -10.15 26.77 4.01
C GLY A 75 -10.72 25.34 4.07
N TRP A 76 -10.53 24.55 3.01
CA TRP A 76 -11.00 23.16 2.94
C TRP A 76 -9.91 22.21 3.40
N HIS A 77 -10.30 21.07 3.98
CA HIS A 77 -9.38 20.05 4.45
C HIS A 77 -9.72 18.67 3.89
N ILE A 78 -8.70 17.82 3.76
CA ILE A 78 -8.79 16.50 3.14
C ILE A 78 -8.36 15.42 4.13
N VAL A 79 -9.10 14.31 4.13
CA VAL A 79 -8.79 13.11 4.92
C VAL A 79 -8.66 11.92 3.96
N TYR A 80 -7.47 11.35 3.88
CA TYR A 80 -7.18 10.21 3.00
C TYR A 80 -7.63 8.90 3.65
N ALA A 81 -8.36 8.09 2.87
CA ALA A 81 -8.79 6.76 3.27
C ALA A 81 -7.86 5.67 2.72
N SER A 82 -7.32 5.86 1.50
CA SER A 82 -6.33 4.95 0.92
C SER A 82 -5.61 5.58 -0.27
N ALA A 83 -4.49 4.97 -0.69
CA ALA A 83 -3.76 5.38 -1.89
C ALA A 83 -3.33 4.15 -2.71
N HIS A 84 -2.06 3.75 -2.68
CA HIS A 84 -1.63 2.54 -3.39
C HIS A 84 -2.19 1.29 -2.70
N ARG A 85 -2.79 0.40 -3.51
CA ARG A 85 -3.27 -0.91 -3.07
C ARG A 85 -2.61 -1.99 -3.94
N PRO A 86 -1.68 -2.79 -3.40
CA PRO A 86 -0.96 -3.78 -4.20
C PRO A 86 -1.88 -4.86 -4.79
N TYR A 87 -1.54 -5.35 -5.99
CA TYR A 87 -2.30 -6.40 -6.67
C TYR A 87 -2.51 -7.64 -5.79
N GLN A 88 -1.47 -8.05 -5.03
CA GLN A 88 -1.57 -9.21 -4.15
C GLN A 88 -2.63 -9.04 -3.06
N TYR A 89 -2.80 -7.82 -2.54
CA TYR A 89 -3.82 -7.52 -1.54
C TYR A 89 -5.23 -7.58 -2.14
N GLN A 90 -5.41 -7.04 -3.36
CA GLN A 90 -6.67 -7.18 -4.09
C GLN A 90 -7.01 -8.65 -4.38
N ARG A 91 -6.01 -9.45 -4.77
CA ARG A 91 -6.15 -10.89 -4.99
C ARG A 91 -6.53 -11.63 -3.71
N HIS A 92 -5.96 -11.25 -2.55
CA HIS A 92 -6.25 -11.86 -1.25
C HIS A 92 -7.75 -11.83 -0.94
N PHE A 93 -8.36 -10.66 -1.04
CA PHE A 93 -9.81 -10.51 -0.84
C PHE A 93 -10.63 -11.31 -1.83
N TYR A 94 -10.24 -11.30 -3.11
CA TYR A 94 -10.91 -12.08 -4.14
C TYR A 94 -10.85 -13.58 -3.86
N GLU A 95 -9.70 -14.11 -3.47
CA GLU A 95 -9.54 -15.51 -3.11
C GLU A 95 -10.37 -15.88 -1.89
N ILE A 96 -10.42 -15.04 -0.85
CA ILE A 96 -11.26 -15.27 0.34
C ILE A 96 -12.72 -15.46 -0.08
N VAL A 97 -13.29 -14.50 -0.80
CA VAL A 97 -14.70 -14.50 -1.16
C VAL A 97 -15.04 -15.61 -2.13
N THR A 98 -14.25 -15.79 -3.20
CA THR A 98 -14.56 -16.77 -4.23
C THR A 98 -14.42 -18.21 -3.74
N ARG A 99 -13.46 -18.48 -2.86
CA ARG A 99 -13.27 -19.82 -2.32
C ARG A 99 -14.35 -20.17 -1.32
N LEU A 100 -14.76 -19.24 -0.45
CA LEU A 100 -15.90 -19.44 0.44
C LEU A 100 -17.19 -19.77 -0.33
N ARG A 101 -17.35 -19.22 -1.53
CA ARG A 101 -18.49 -19.49 -2.42
C ARG A 101 -18.39 -20.78 -3.22
N SER A 102 -17.26 -21.48 -3.17
CA SER A 102 -17.10 -22.77 -3.85
C SER A 102 -18.11 -23.79 -3.32
N GLY A 103 -18.80 -24.52 -4.20
CA GLY A 103 -19.72 -25.58 -3.80
C GLY A 103 -19.05 -26.68 -2.95
N LYS A 104 -17.74 -26.89 -3.14
CA LYS A 104 -16.94 -27.84 -2.34
C LYS A 104 -16.81 -27.44 -0.87
N MET A 105 -17.02 -26.16 -0.53
CA MET A 105 -16.83 -25.64 0.83
C MET A 105 -17.82 -26.20 1.86
N ARG A 106 -18.90 -26.85 1.40
CA ARG A 106 -19.86 -27.59 2.22
C ARG A 106 -19.32 -28.93 2.72
N SER A 107 -18.31 -29.50 2.06
CA SER A 107 -17.72 -30.78 2.46
C SER A 107 -17.02 -30.68 3.82
N GLY A 108 -17.12 -31.74 4.62
CA GLY A 108 -16.36 -31.90 5.86
C GLY A 108 -14.84 -31.82 5.64
N ALA A 109 -14.35 -32.28 4.48
CA ALA A 109 -12.94 -32.19 4.09
C ALA A 109 -12.45 -30.73 3.98
N CYS A 110 -13.35 -29.77 3.77
CA CYS A 110 -13.04 -28.35 3.70
C CYS A 110 -13.24 -27.61 5.03
N ALA A 111 -13.59 -28.28 6.13
CA ALA A 111 -13.91 -27.62 7.39
C ALA A 111 -12.77 -26.72 7.92
N GLY A 112 -11.52 -27.18 7.82
CA GLY A 112 -10.34 -26.39 8.21
C GLY A 112 -10.19 -25.13 7.37
N LEU A 113 -10.16 -25.28 6.04
CA LEU A 113 -10.05 -24.15 5.10
C LEU A 113 -11.21 -23.16 5.27
N ARG A 114 -12.44 -23.66 5.42
CA ARG A 114 -13.63 -22.83 5.65
C ARG A 114 -13.48 -21.96 6.88
N ARG A 115 -13.02 -22.50 8.02
CA ARG A 115 -12.77 -21.71 9.24
C ARG A 115 -11.73 -20.63 9.01
N THR A 116 -10.61 -20.95 8.37
CA THR A 116 -9.55 -19.97 8.04
C THR A 116 -10.11 -18.84 7.16
N LEU A 117 -10.82 -19.17 6.08
CA LEU A 117 -11.38 -18.18 5.18
C LEU A 117 -12.47 -17.33 5.84
N GLN A 118 -13.31 -17.91 6.71
CA GLN A 118 -14.32 -17.17 7.47
C GLN A 118 -13.68 -16.18 8.45
N ALA A 119 -12.58 -16.58 9.12
CA ALA A 119 -11.82 -15.70 9.99
C ALA A 119 -11.22 -14.52 9.21
N GLU A 120 -10.61 -14.78 8.06
CA GLU A 120 -10.08 -13.74 7.16
C GLU A 120 -11.20 -12.83 6.63
N TYR A 121 -12.33 -13.40 6.21
CA TYR A 121 -13.48 -12.64 5.74
C TYR A 121 -13.99 -11.66 6.81
N LYS A 122 -14.08 -12.12 8.06
CA LYS A 122 -14.46 -11.28 9.21
C LYS A 122 -13.39 -10.23 9.53
N LYS A 123 -12.11 -10.62 9.57
CA LYS A 123 -10.97 -9.73 9.84
C LYS A 123 -10.98 -8.50 8.93
N HIS A 124 -11.27 -8.72 7.65
CA HIS A 124 -11.28 -7.67 6.63
C HIS A 124 -12.63 -6.96 6.46
N GLY A 125 -13.64 -7.32 7.27
CA GLY A 125 -14.98 -6.72 7.21
C GLY A 125 -15.63 -6.85 5.84
N LEU A 126 -15.33 -7.92 5.10
CA LEU A 126 -15.82 -8.10 3.74
C LEU A 126 -17.35 -8.27 3.77
N THR A 127 -18.04 -7.66 2.81
CA THR A 127 -19.48 -7.83 2.63
C THR A 127 -19.77 -8.13 1.17
N GLY A 128 -20.39 -9.29 0.91
CA GLY A 128 -20.84 -9.64 -0.43
C GLY A 128 -19.71 -9.92 -1.41
N ALA A 129 -19.86 -9.39 -2.64
CA ALA A 129 -18.95 -9.65 -3.76
C ALA A 129 -17.79 -8.65 -3.77
N VAL A 130 -16.62 -9.12 -4.18
CA VAL A 130 -15.41 -8.30 -4.37
C VAL A 130 -15.00 -8.33 -5.83
N ALA A 131 -14.45 -7.22 -6.32
CA ALA A 131 -14.00 -7.11 -7.69
C ALA A 131 -12.83 -8.09 -7.97
N LYS A 132 -12.79 -8.64 -9.19
CA LYS A 132 -11.67 -9.45 -9.67
C LYS A 132 -10.38 -8.63 -9.61
N PRO A 133 -9.25 -9.21 -9.18
CA PRO A 133 -7.99 -8.49 -9.12
C PRO A 133 -7.56 -8.07 -10.53
N ASN A 134 -7.12 -6.83 -10.67
CA ASN A 134 -6.76 -6.24 -11.95
C ASN A 134 -5.44 -5.46 -11.80
N PRO A 135 -4.34 -5.87 -12.46
CA PRO A 135 -3.08 -5.15 -12.39
C PRO A 135 -3.18 -3.73 -12.96
N GLU A 136 -4.15 -3.48 -13.85
CA GLU A 136 -4.39 -2.17 -14.45
C GLU A 136 -5.32 -1.28 -13.62
N ALA A 137 -5.77 -1.74 -12.45
CA ALA A 137 -6.61 -0.92 -11.58
C ALA A 137 -5.87 0.36 -11.13
N PRO A 138 -6.53 1.53 -11.07
CA PRO A 138 -5.88 2.80 -10.75
C PRO A 138 -5.07 2.82 -9.45
N HIS A 139 -5.58 2.21 -8.37
CA HIS A 139 -4.85 2.09 -7.10
C HIS A 139 -3.62 1.18 -7.20
N VAL A 140 -3.70 0.11 -7.99
CA VAL A 140 -2.57 -0.82 -8.23
C VAL A 140 -1.49 -0.12 -9.06
N LYS A 141 -1.87 0.67 -10.06
CA LYS A 141 -0.93 1.49 -10.85
C LYS A 141 -0.38 2.71 -10.10
N GLY A 142 -0.88 2.99 -8.89
CA GLY A 142 -0.45 4.14 -8.10
C GLY A 142 -0.87 5.48 -8.72
N ILE A 143 -2.00 5.51 -9.42
CA ILE A 143 -2.55 6.72 -10.08
C ILE A 143 -3.89 7.16 -9.48
N ALA A 144 -4.30 6.57 -8.35
CA ALA A 144 -5.50 6.96 -7.62
C ALA A 144 -5.34 6.91 -6.10
N PHE A 145 -6.18 7.66 -5.40
CA PHE A 145 -6.38 7.62 -3.97
C PHE A 145 -7.85 7.86 -3.63
N ASP A 146 -8.28 7.40 -2.46
CA ASP A 146 -9.62 7.68 -1.94
C ASP A 146 -9.51 8.68 -0.80
N ALA A 147 -10.32 9.74 -0.83
CA ALA A 147 -10.32 10.75 0.22
C ALA A 147 -11.68 11.40 0.41
N ALA A 148 -11.95 11.86 1.64
CA ALA A 148 -13.07 12.75 1.94
C ALA A 148 -12.54 14.19 2.04
N VAL A 149 -13.29 15.14 1.48
CA VAL A 149 -12.96 16.57 1.55
C VAL A 149 -14.07 17.29 2.28
N PHE A 150 -13.69 18.23 3.12
CA PHE A 150 -14.57 18.97 4.02
C PHE A 150 -14.34 20.46 3.85
N ASP A 151 -15.41 21.24 3.94
CA ASP A 151 -15.32 22.70 3.94
C ASP A 151 -14.78 23.26 5.26
N GLY A 152 -14.62 24.58 5.34
CA GLY A 152 -14.15 25.26 6.56
C GLY A 152 -15.08 25.14 7.77
N LYS A 153 -16.31 24.62 7.58
CA LYS A 153 -17.28 24.34 8.66
C LYS A 153 -17.30 22.85 9.03
N GLY A 154 -16.42 22.03 8.46
CA GLY A 154 -16.37 20.59 8.71
C GLY A 154 -17.45 19.78 7.97
N ARG A 155 -18.15 20.38 7.00
CA ARG A 155 -19.18 19.68 6.21
C ARG A 155 -18.53 18.99 5.02
N ARG A 156 -18.90 17.74 4.77
CA ARG A 156 -18.40 16.99 3.60
C ARG A 156 -18.82 17.67 2.30
N LEU A 157 -17.91 17.67 1.34
CA LEU A 157 -18.13 18.16 -0.02
C LEU A 157 -18.63 17.07 -0.99
N ASN A 158 -19.08 15.93 -0.46
CA ASN A 158 -19.74 14.85 -1.20
C ASN A 158 -21.00 14.30 -0.49
N PRO A 159 -21.91 15.15 0.03
CA PRO A 159 -23.06 14.67 0.79
C PRO A 159 -23.93 13.75 -0.06
N ASN A 160 -24.39 12.63 0.51
CA ASN A 160 -25.20 11.61 -0.18
C ASN A 160 -24.55 11.07 -1.47
N GLY A 161 -23.22 11.13 -1.58
CA GLY A 161 -22.48 10.70 -2.77
C GLY A 161 -22.50 11.69 -3.94
N ARG A 162 -23.14 12.87 -3.80
CA ARG A 162 -23.11 13.93 -4.80
C ARG A 162 -21.92 14.85 -4.54
N ILE A 163 -20.99 14.89 -5.49
CA ILE A 163 -19.76 15.67 -5.35
C ILE A 163 -20.05 17.15 -5.65
N ASN A 164 -19.61 18.05 -4.77
CA ASN A 164 -19.73 19.49 -4.95
C ASN A 164 -19.06 19.93 -6.28
N PRO A 165 -19.75 20.67 -7.18
CA PRO A 165 -19.19 21.13 -8.44
C PRO A 165 -17.89 21.94 -8.33
N GLU A 166 -17.75 22.76 -7.27
CA GLU A 166 -16.53 23.51 -7.01
C GLU A 166 -15.37 22.56 -6.67
N LEU A 167 -15.63 21.49 -5.92
CA LEU A 167 -14.64 20.47 -5.64
C LEU A 167 -14.18 19.77 -6.93
N VAL A 168 -15.10 19.51 -7.86
CA VAL A 168 -14.77 18.99 -9.21
C VAL A 168 -13.83 19.94 -9.94
N ALA A 169 -14.14 21.25 -9.94
CA ALA A 169 -13.29 22.25 -10.59
C ALA A 169 -11.89 22.30 -9.96
N VAL A 170 -11.79 22.28 -8.63
CA VAL A 170 -10.51 22.27 -7.90
C VAL A 170 -9.70 21.01 -8.20
N ALA A 171 -10.34 19.84 -8.23
CA ALA A 171 -9.68 18.58 -8.59
C ALA A 171 -9.11 18.65 -10.02
N ARG A 172 -9.90 19.14 -10.98
CA ARG A 172 -9.44 19.28 -12.39
C ARG A 172 -8.26 20.22 -12.51
N GLN A 173 -8.23 21.34 -11.77
CA GLN A 173 -7.07 22.24 -11.73
C GLN A 173 -5.81 21.53 -11.22
N ALA A 174 -5.94 20.56 -10.32
CA ALA A 174 -4.85 19.74 -9.82
C ALA A 174 -4.46 18.58 -10.76
N GLY A 175 -5.14 18.40 -11.89
CA GLY A 175 -4.94 17.24 -12.79
C GLY A 175 -5.61 15.96 -12.28
N LEU A 176 -6.64 16.09 -11.44
CA LEU A 176 -7.41 14.99 -10.87
C LEU A 176 -8.83 14.97 -11.40
N GLN A 177 -9.42 13.78 -11.50
CA GLN A 177 -10.82 13.54 -11.80
C GLN A 177 -11.44 12.59 -10.80
N PHE A 178 -12.78 12.63 -10.72
CA PHE A 178 -13.57 11.66 -9.97
C PHE A 178 -14.19 10.67 -10.94
N THR A 179 -13.85 9.39 -10.81
CA THR A 179 -14.40 8.34 -11.71
C THR A 179 -15.53 7.55 -11.07
N VAL A 180 -15.64 7.55 -9.74
CA VAL A 180 -16.70 6.87 -9.01
C VAL A 180 -17.20 7.76 -7.85
N PRO A 181 -18.50 8.07 -7.78
CA PRO A 181 -19.07 8.74 -6.62
C PRO A 181 -19.09 7.79 -5.42
N GLY A 182 -18.30 8.09 -4.39
CA GLY A 182 -18.29 7.35 -3.13
C GLY A 182 -19.12 8.07 -2.06
N ARG A 183 -19.89 7.31 -1.27
CA ARG A 183 -20.69 7.85 -0.15
C ARG A 183 -19.84 8.41 0.98
N TYR A 184 -18.64 7.87 1.20
CA TYR A 184 -17.76 8.25 2.31
C TYR A 184 -16.48 8.91 1.82
N ALA A 185 -15.65 8.18 1.08
CA ALA A 185 -14.47 8.70 0.40
C ALA A 185 -14.73 8.71 -1.11
N VAL A 186 -14.33 9.80 -1.77
CA VAL A 186 -14.43 9.97 -3.22
C VAL A 186 -13.15 9.43 -3.86
N HIS A 187 -13.31 8.68 -4.96
CA HIS A 187 -12.19 8.16 -5.72
C HIS A 187 -11.56 9.26 -6.58
N HIS A 188 -10.33 9.65 -6.25
CA HIS A 188 -9.55 10.64 -7.00
C HIS A 188 -8.56 9.89 -7.89
N GLN A 189 -8.57 10.17 -9.19
CA GLN A 189 -7.66 9.57 -10.15
C GLN A 189 -6.94 10.64 -10.97
N LEU A 190 -5.69 10.41 -11.31
CA LEU A 190 -4.93 11.24 -12.23
C LEU A 190 -5.63 11.30 -13.60
N ILE A 191 -5.80 12.50 -14.16
CA ILE A 191 -6.29 12.67 -15.53
C ILE A 191 -5.15 12.27 -16.49
N PRO A 192 -5.36 11.26 -17.37
CA PRO A 192 -4.35 10.88 -18.36
C PRO A 192 -3.98 12.08 -19.25
N GLY A 193 -2.69 12.27 -19.50
CA GLY A 193 -2.20 13.32 -20.41
C GLY A 193 -2.13 14.74 -19.83
N MET A 194 -2.89 15.07 -18.77
CA MET A 194 -2.88 16.42 -18.17
C MET A 194 -1.62 16.74 -17.35
N MET A 195 -0.80 15.74 -17.02
CA MET A 195 0.49 15.89 -16.34
C MET A 195 1.69 15.86 -17.30
N ARG A 196 1.46 16.02 -18.60
CA ARG A 196 2.51 16.38 -19.56
C ARG A 196 2.46 17.90 -19.72
N GLN A 197 3.56 18.58 -19.36
CA GLN A 197 3.78 20.04 -19.27
C GLN A 197 3.45 20.61 -17.86
N THR A 198 4.32 21.37 -17.20
CA THR A 198 5.31 22.33 -17.71
C THR A 198 6.70 22.20 -17.08
N ALA A 199 7.73 22.36 -17.91
CA ALA A 199 8.99 22.93 -17.48
C ALA A 199 8.78 24.45 -17.24
N ALA A 200 9.48 25.00 -16.23
CA ALA A 200 9.50 26.40 -15.75
C ALA A 200 8.22 26.82 -14.96
N ILE A 201 8.27 27.43 -13.76
CA ILE A 201 9.19 28.41 -13.18
C ILE A 201 9.32 28.21 -11.65
N GLY A 202 10.54 28.32 -11.11
CA GLY A 202 10.81 28.97 -9.81
C GLY A 202 10.34 28.32 -8.49
N LYS A 203 11.01 27.23 -8.07
CA LYS A 203 11.56 26.95 -6.72
C LYS A 203 11.78 25.45 -6.62
N LYS A 204 13.03 25.01 -6.39
CA LYS A 204 13.38 23.60 -6.13
C LYS A 204 12.64 23.11 -4.87
N LYS A 205 11.43 22.55 -5.02
CA LYS A 205 10.80 21.73 -4.00
C LYS A 205 11.33 20.30 -4.14
N THR A 206 12.03 19.84 -3.12
CA THR A 206 12.59 18.48 -3.02
C THR A 206 11.45 17.46 -3.00
N VAL A 207 11.30 16.68 -4.08
CA VAL A 207 10.48 15.46 -4.04
C VAL A 207 11.10 14.54 -2.99
N HIS A 208 10.39 14.27 -1.90
CA HIS A 208 10.87 13.39 -0.85
C HIS A 208 10.85 11.95 -1.35
N GLN A 209 11.95 11.52 -1.97
CA GLN A 209 12.13 10.15 -2.42
C GLN A 209 12.35 9.23 -1.20
N PRO A 210 11.70 8.05 -1.15
CA PRO A 210 11.75 7.18 0.02
C PRO A 210 13.14 6.61 0.25
N VAL A 211 13.47 6.29 1.51
CA VAL A 211 14.70 5.56 1.84
C VAL A 211 14.56 4.11 1.38
N LEU A 212 15.36 3.70 0.39
CA LEU A 212 15.35 2.32 -0.11
C LEU A 212 16.57 1.54 0.37
N ARG A 213 16.38 0.26 0.67
CA ARG A 213 17.45 -0.66 1.07
C ARG A 213 17.13 -2.07 0.57
N GLN A 214 18.07 -2.99 0.74
CA GLN A 214 17.82 -4.40 0.42
C GLN A 214 16.54 -4.91 1.12
N GLY A 215 15.69 -5.58 0.36
CA GLY A 215 14.37 -6.02 0.80
C GLY A 215 13.23 -5.02 0.52
N SER A 216 13.52 -3.76 0.22
CA SER A 216 12.52 -2.80 -0.29
C SER A 216 11.90 -3.31 -1.59
N ARG A 217 10.62 -3.04 -1.82
CA ARG A 217 9.90 -3.40 -3.05
C ARG A 217 8.98 -2.26 -3.53
N GLY A 218 8.55 -2.32 -4.79
CA GLY A 218 7.56 -1.42 -5.38
C GLY A 218 8.12 -0.39 -6.38
N ALA A 219 7.26 0.55 -6.79
CA ALA A 219 7.56 1.47 -7.91
C ALA A 219 8.79 2.36 -7.69
N ALA A 220 9.11 2.72 -6.44
CA ALA A 220 10.32 3.46 -6.11
C ALA A 220 11.59 2.64 -6.40
N VAL A 221 11.54 1.32 -6.20
CA VAL A 221 12.64 0.41 -6.54
C VAL A 221 12.77 0.25 -8.05
N ILE A 222 11.65 0.18 -8.80
CA ILE A 222 11.67 0.19 -10.27
C ILE A 222 12.36 1.47 -10.78
N THR A 223 12.00 2.61 -10.19
CA THR A 223 12.60 3.92 -10.52
C THR A 223 14.10 3.91 -10.24
N LEU A 224 14.51 3.42 -9.07
CA LEU A 224 15.92 3.24 -8.71
C LEU A 224 16.67 2.36 -9.72
N GLN A 225 16.14 1.17 -10.03
CA GLN A 225 16.75 0.18 -10.93
C GLN A 225 16.89 0.75 -12.35
N LYS A 226 15.87 1.46 -12.86
CA LYS A 226 15.92 2.16 -14.16
C LYS A 226 16.95 3.28 -14.16
N ALA A 227 16.99 4.11 -13.12
CA ALA A 227 17.92 5.23 -13.02
C ALA A 227 19.38 4.76 -12.94
N LEU A 228 19.65 3.72 -12.14
CA LEU A 228 20.96 3.08 -12.06
C LEU A 228 21.38 2.49 -13.42
N SER A 229 20.47 1.76 -14.08
CA SER A 229 20.74 1.16 -15.39
C SER A 229 21.04 2.22 -16.45
N LYS A 230 20.29 3.34 -16.46
CA LYS A 230 20.52 4.48 -17.36
C LYS A 230 21.90 5.11 -17.16
N LYS A 231 22.45 5.07 -15.94
CA LYS A 231 23.81 5.54 -15.64
C LYS A 231 24.89 4.45 -15.77
N GLY A 232 24.54 3.29 -16.34
CA GLY A 232 25.49 2.19 -16.59
C GLY A 232 25.71 1.22 -15.42
N TYR A 233 24.95 1.35 -14.34
CA TYR A 233 25.04 0.44 -13.20
C TYR A 233 24.10 -0.75 -13.37
N LYS A 234 24.65 -1.97 -13.37
CA LYS A 234 23.88 -3.21 -13.53
C LYS A 234 23.05 -3.52 -12.27
N ALA A 235 21.84 -2.96 -12.19
CA ALA A 235 20.93 -3.12 -11.04
C ALA A 235 20.02 -4.37 -11.12
N GLY A 236 20.17 -5.19 -12.15
CA GLY A 236 19.25 -6.28 -12.48
C GLY A 236 18.06 -5.80 -13.31
N LYS A 237 17.03 -6.65 -13.47
CA LYS A 237 15.77 -6.26 -14.11
C LYS A 237 15.07 -5.21 -13.25
N ALA A 238 14.41 -4.26 -13.89
CA ALA A 238 13.58 -3.26 -13.20
C ALA A 238 12.24 -3.87 -12.74
N ASP A 239 12.31 -4.88 -11.88
CA ASP A 239 11.20 -5.69 -11.38
C ASP A 239 10.57 -5.14 -10.09
N GLY A 240 11.17 -4.09 -9.53
CA GLY A 240 10.69 -3.46 -8.30
C GLY A 240 11.07 -4.24 -7.06
N VAL A 241 12.05 -5.15 -7.13
CA VAL A 241 12.57 -5.87 -5.97
C VAL A 241 14.01 -5.46 -5.71
N PHE A 242 14.26 -4.84 -4.55
CA PHE A 242 15.62 -4.41 -4.16
C PHE A 242 16.37 -5.64 -3.64
N GLY A 243 16.81 -6.47 -4.57
CA GLY A 243 17.61 -7.65 -4.32
C GLY A 243 19.11 -7.36 -4.28
N GLN A 244 19.90 -8.43 -4.24
CA GLN A 244 21.36 -8.35 -4.14
C GLN A 244 21.99 -7.61 -5.32
N ALA A 245 21.47 -7.78 -6.53
CA ALA A 245 21.96 -7.08 -7.73
C ALA A 245 21.77 -5.56 -7.62
N THR A 246 20.57 -5.12 -7.19
CA THR A 246 20.27 -3.70 -6.98
C THR A 246 21.14 -3.10 -5.87
N LYS A 247 21.36 -3.83 -4.76
CA LYS A 247 22.29 -3.37 -3.70
C LYS A 247 23.70 -3.15 -4.22
N LYS A 248 24.25 -4.13 -4.95
CA LYS A 248 25.59 -4.00 -5.55
C LYS A 248 25.69 -2.77 -6.46
N ALA A 249 24.67 -2.51 -7.27
CA ALA A 249 24.61 -1.33 -8.12
C ALA A 249 24.55 -0.02 -7.33
N VAL A 250 23.75 0.03 -6.25
CA VAL A 250 23.67 1.21 -5.35
C VAL A 250 25.01 1.49 -4.68
N VAL A 251 25.64 0.47 -4.09
CA VAL A 251 26.95 0.62 -3.42
C VAL A 251 28.00 1.14 -4.39
N ARG A 252 28.04 0.58 -5.62
CA ARG A 252 28.97 1.02 -6.66
C ARG A 252 28.71 2.48 -7.05
N PHE A 253 27.45 2.84 -7.29
CA PHE A 253 27.07 4.22 -7.59
C PHE A 253 27.45 5.18 -6.47
N GLN A 254 27.19 4.84 -5.22
CA GLN A 254 27.55 5.67 -4.07
C GLN A 254 29.06 5.90 -4.00
N ARG A 255 29.87 4.86 -4.19
CA ARG A 255 31.33 4.96 -4.22
C ARG A 255 31.81 5.90 -5.32
N ASP A 256 31.32 5.71 -6.54
CA ASP A 256 31.71 6.54 -7.70
C ASP A 256 31.29 8.01 -7.53
N ARG A 257 30.25 8.27 -6.75
CA ARG A 257 29.76 9.63 -6.43
C ARG A 257 30.29 10.18 -5.11
N ARG A 258 31.26 9.52 -4.48
CA ARG A 258 31.87 9.91 -3.19
C ARG A 258 30.84 10.08 -2.07
N LEU A 259 29.83 9.22 -2.06
CA LEU A 259 28.83 9.09 -0.99
C LEU A 259 29.21 7.94 -0.05
N LYS A 260 28.59 7.89 1.13
CA LYS A 260 28.65 6.72 2.00
C LYS A 260 28.10 5.50 1.25
N ALA A 261 28.95 4.49 1.04
CA ALA A 261 28.64 3.31 0.23
C ALA A 261 27.98 2.19 1.06
N ASP A 262 26.90 2.51 1.76
CA ASP A 262 26.17 1.60 2.66
C ASP A 262 25.06 0.79 1.96
N GLY A 263 24.79 1.05 0.68
CA GLY A 263 23.73 0.41 -0.07
C GLY A 263 22.32 0.91 0.28
N ILE A 264 22.23 2.02 1.03
CA ILE A 264 20.97 2.65 1.43
C ILE A 264 20.74 3.92 0.59
N VAL A 265 19.64 3.94 -0.16
CA VAL A 265 19.28 5.06 -1.02
C VAL A 265 18.54 6.12 -0.21
N SER A 266 19.31 6.95 0.50
CA SER A 266 18.82 8.15 1.20
C SER A 266 18.61 9.33 0.23
N ALA A 267 18.10 10.45 0.74
CA ALA A 267 17.90 11.68 -0.04
C ALA A 267 19.18 12.16 -0.76
N ALA A 268 20.36 11.98 -0.15
CA ALA A 268 21.64 12.33 -0.77
C ALA A 268 21.94 11.45 -1.99
N THR A 269 21.67 10.14 -1.89
CA THR A 269 21.83 9.19 -2.99
C THR A 269 20.86 9.50 -4.13
N TRP A 270 19.60 9.77 -3.81
CA TRP A 270 18.60 10.21 -4.79
C TRP A 270 19.04 11.48 -5.51
N LYS A 271 19.48 12.50 -4.77
CA LYS A 271 19.93 13.77 -5.35
C LYS A 271 21.04 13.58 -6.38
N LYS A 272 21.99 12.67 -6.17
CA LYS A 272 23.06 12.38 -7.14
C LYS A 272 22.60 11.49 -8.30
N LEU A 273 21.58 10.66 -8.06
CA LEU A 273 21.12 9.66 -9.02
C LEU A 273 20.11 10.24 -10.03
N ILE A 274 19.26 11.16 -9.60
CA ILE A 274 18.21 11.75 -10.44
C ILE A 274 18.33 13.27 -10.62
N GLY A 275 19.19 13.93 -9.84
CA GLY A 275 19.61 15.33 -10.06
C GLY A 275 20.83 15.41 -10.97
#